data_AF-H0G214-F1
#
_entry.id   AF-H0G214-F1
#
_cell.length_a   1.000
_cell.length_b   1.000
_cell.length_c   1.000
_cell.angle_alpha   90.00
_cell.angle_beta   90.00
_cell.angle_gamma   90.00
#
_symmetry.space_group_name_H-M   'P 1'
#
loop_
_entity.id
_entity.type
_entity.pdbx_description
1 polymer ?
#
loop_
_entity_poly.entity_id
_entity_poly.type
_entity_poly.pdbx_seq_one_letter_code
_entity_poly.pdbx_strand_id
1 'polypeptide(L)'
;MVALHIHHELAVHPGRALGARFEAGEPICHIFPVSRGGLEAVTPDMRKLSENPELEGEYKAWSDSRNSFNKGLNDPNSDAVREKWQKLYFRGVCRFGRNGPEDHRSRLKLKPFG
;
A
#
# COMPACT_ATOMS: atom_id res chain seq x y z
N MET A 1 20.55 26.80 -22.42
CA MET A 1 21.73 26.85 -21.54
C MET A 1 21.54 28.00 -20.54
N VAL A 2 21.03 27.68 -19.36
CA VAL A 2 21.47 28.23 -18.05
C VAL A 2 21.15 27.11 -17.06
N ALA A 3 22.18 26.68 -16.33
CA ALA A 3 22.10 25.80 -15.18
C ALA A 3 22.35 26.66 -13.93
N LEU A 4 21.64 26.41 -12.83
CA LEU A 4 21.98 26.68 -11.42
C LEU A 4 20.68 26.53 -10.60
N HIS A 5 20.64 26.03 -9.36
CA HIS A 5 21.54 25.28 -8.49
C HIS A 5 20.62 24.74 -7.39
N ILE A 6 20.79 23.48 -6.99
CA ILE A 6 20.05 22.90 -5.87
C ILE A 6 20.77 23.36 -4.60
N HIS A 7 20.10 24.16 -3.76
CA HIS A 7 20.52 24.34 -2.38
C HIS A 7 19.62 23.51 -1.46
N HIS A 8 20.27 22.58 -0.80
CA HIS A 8 19.77 21.67 0.21
C HIS A 8 19.67 22.41 1.55
N GLU A 9 18.46 22.58 2.07
CA GLU A 9 18.23 22.70 3.52
C GLU A 9 16.75 22.44 3.83
N LEU A 10 16.44 21.22 4.29
CA LEU A 10 15.14 20.94 4.92
C LEU A 10 15.39 20.78 6.41
N ALA A 11 15.39 21.91 7.12
CA ALA A 11 15.02 21.92 8.53
C ALA A 11 13.53 21.55 8.62
N VAL A 12 13.23 20.34 9.10
CA VAL A 12 11.87 19.87 9.34
C VAL A 12 11.37 20.48 10.65
N HIS A 13 10.44 21.43 10.56
CA HIS A 13 9.71 21.95 11.71
C HIS A 13 8.55 21.02 12.10
N PRO A 14 8.24 20.87 13.41
CA PRO A 14 7.10 20.10 13.85
C PRO A 14 5.80 20.81 13.43
N GLY A 15 4.94 20.12 12.67
CA GLY A 15 3.62 20.61 12.26
C GLY A 15 3.41 20.81 10.75
N ARG A 16 4.41 20.53 9.90
CA ARG A 16 4.23 20.61 8.45
C ARG A 16 3.87 19.23 7.89
N ALA A 17 2.61 19.05 7.49
CA ALA A 17 2.22 17.93 6.64
C ALA A 17 3.15 17.89 5.44
N LEU A 18 3.92 16.80 5.29
CA LEU A 18 4.68 16.53 4.08
C LEU A 18 3.66 16.18 2.99
N GLY A 19 3.05 17.20 2.40
CA GLY A 19 2.14 17.04 1.28
C GLY A 19 2.90 16.44 0.11
N ALA A 20 2.37 15.36 -0.46
CA ALA A 20 2.80 14.92 -1.78
C ALA A 20 2.38 16.00 -2.79
N ARG A 21 3.33 16.51 -3.57
CA ARG A 21 3.07 17.41 -4.70
C ARG A 21 3.10 16.57 -5.96
N PHE A 22 2.12 16.79 -6.83
CA PHE A 22 2.05 16.19 -8.16
C PHE A 22 2.08 17.31 -9.19
N GLU A 23 2.78 17.09 -10.30
CA GLU A 23 2.78 18.01 -11.43
C GLU A 23 1.53 17.81 -12.31
N ALA A 24 1.22 18.81 -13.13
CA ALA A 24 0.12 18.69 -14.08
C ALA A 24 0.37 17.53 -15.05
N GLY A 25 -0.52 16.53 -15.05
CA GLY A 25 -0.41 15.32 -15.88
C GLY A 25 0.32 14.15 -15.22
N GLU A 26 0.80 14.30 -13.98
CA GLU A 26 1.45 13.21 -13.25
C GLU A 26 0.41 12.18 -12.75
N PRO A 27 0.58 10.87 -13.04
CA PRO A 27 -0.29 9.83 -12.52
C PRO A 27 -0.17 9.72 -10.99
N ILE A 28 -1.26 9.97 -10.26
CA ILE A 28 -1.28 9.93 -8.79
C ILE A 28 -1.71 8.57 -8.22
N CYS A 29 -2.46 7.80 -9.00
CA CYS A 29 -2.92 6.46 -8.62
C CYS A 29 -3.35 5.65 -9.85
N HIS A 30 -3.43 4.34 -9.66
CA HIS A 30 -4.06 3.41 -10.59
C HIS A 30 -5.35 2.87 -9.96
N ILE A 31 -6.47 2.99 -10.68
CA ILE A 31 -7.76 2.42 -10.25
C ILE A 31 -7.94 1.08 -10.95
N PHE A 32 -7.94 0.00 -10.18
CA PHE A 32 -8.21 -1.34 -10.67
C PHE A 32 -9.54 -1.86 -10.10
N PRO A 33 -10.66 -1.71 -10.82
CA PRO A 33 -11.96 -2.17 -10.34
C PRO A 33 -12.02 -3.71 -10.36
N VAL A 34 -12.47 -4.29 -9.26
CA VAL A 34 -12.75 -5.72 -9.14
C VAL A 34 -14.24 -5.93 -8.94
N SER A 35 -14.85 -6.82 -9.73
CA SER A 35 -16.26 -7.15 -9.61
C SER A 35 -16.57 -7.72 -8.22
N ARG A 36 -17.58 -7.15 -7.57
CA ARG A 36 -18.10 -7.68 -6.30
C ARG A 36 -18.58 -9.11 -6.51
N GLY A 37 -18.16 -10.02 -5.63
CA GLY A 37 -18.51 -11.44 -5.74
C GLY A 37 -17.60 -12.27 -6.66
N GLY A 38 -16.65 -11.64 -7.37
CA GLY A 38 -15.77 -12.35 -8.30
C GLY A 38 -14.81 -13.32 -7.62
N LEU A 39 -14.40 -13.04 -6.38
CA LEU A 39 -13.43 -13.85 -5.65
C LEU A 39 -13.98 -15.23 -5.26
N GLU A 40 -15.29 -15.36 -5.07
CA GLU A 40 -15.93 -16.64 -4.71
C GLU A 40 -15.93 -17.65 -5.86
N ALA A 41 -15.84 -17.16 -7.10
CA ALA A 41 -15.70 -18.01 -8.28
C ALA A 41 -14.28 -18.56 -8.44
N VAL A 42 -13.27 -17.84 -7.93
CA VAL A 42 -11.85 -18.22 -8.06
C VAL A 42 -11.54 -19.47 -7.24
N THR A 43 -10.86 -20.43 -7.86
CA THR A 43 -10.27 -21.60 -7.17
C THR A 43 -8.77 -21.34 -7.02
N PRO A 44 -8.27 -21.12 -5.80
CA PRO A 44 -6.86 -20.86 -5.58
C PRO A 44 -6.03 -22.15 -5.66
N ASP A 45 -4.81 -22.03 -6.18
CA ASP A 45 -3.81 -23.11 -6.26
C ASP A 45 -2.52 -22.66 -5.56
N MET A 46 -1.82 -23.58 -4.90
CA MET A 46 -0.57 -23.31 -4.19
C MET A 46 0.58 -24.05 -4.88
N ARG A 47 1.57 -23.29 -5.33
CA ARG A 47 2.73 -23.82 -6.07
C ARG A 47 4.02 -23.38 -5.41
N LYS A 48 5.07 -24.19 -5.53
CA LYS A 48 6.39 -23.81 -5.03
C LYS A 48 6.99 -22.77 -5.97
N LEU A 49 7.54 -21.70 -5.39
CA LEU A 49 8.23 -20.66 -6.17
C LEU A 49 9.37 -21.24 -7.02
N SER A 50 10.07 -22.25 -6.49
CA SER A 50 11.15 -22.98 -7.18
C SER A 50 10.71 -23.72 -8.45
N GLU A 51 9.41 -23.90 -8.69
CA GLU A 51 8.89 -24.43 -9.96
C GLU A 51 9.00 -23.41 -11.10
N ASN A 52 9.25 -22.14 -10.79
CA ASN A 52 9.53 -21.08 -11.76
C ASN A 52 10.84 -20.34 -11.38
N PRO A 53 12.00 -20.81 -11.90
CA PRO A 53 13.31 -20.25 -11.54
C PRO A 53 13.50 -18.77 -11.93
N GLU A 54 12.84 -18.32 -12.99
CA GLU A 54 12.86 -16.91 -13.40
C GLU A 54 12.18 -16.04 -12.34
N LEU A 55 10.94 -16.40 -11.97
CA LEU A 55 10.19 -15.71 -10.93
C LEU A 55 10.88 -15.79 -9.56
N GLU A 56 11.52 -16.92 -9.24
CA GLU A 56 12.32 -17.08 -8.02
C GLU A 56 13.51 -16.13 -7.99
N GLY A 57 14.20 -15.98 -9.13
CA GLY A 57 15.30 -15.03 -9.30
C GLY A 57 14.85 -13.57 -9.12
N GLU A 58 13.75 -13.19 -9.76
CA GLU A 58 13.14 -11.85 -9.61
C GLU A 58 12.74 -11.55 -8.17
N TYR A 59 12.05 -12.51 -7.52
CA TYR A 59 11.67 -12.40 -6.11
C TYR A 59 12.87 -12.19 -5.20
N LYS A 60 13.94 -12.96 -5.40
CA LYS A 60 15.15 -12.85 -4.57
C LYS A 60 15.81 -11.49 -4.74
N ALA A 61 15.98 -11.02 -5.98
CA ALA A 61 16.57 -9.71 -6.25
C ALA A 61 15.76 -8.58 -5.61
N TRP A 62 14.43 -8.64 -5.72
CA TRP A 62 13.52 -7.68 -5.08
C TRP A 62 13.62 -7.74 -3.55
N SER A 63 13.59 -8.93 -2.96
CA SER A 63 13.66 -9.16 -1.51
C SER A 63 14.97 -8.61 -0.93
N ASP A 64 16.10 -8.85 -1.58
CA ASP A 64 17.41 -8.36 -1.15
C ASP A 64 17.48 -6.83 -1.19
N SER A 65 16.98 -6.22 -2.27
CA SER A 65 16.86 -4.76 -2.39
C SER A 65 15.97 -4.17 -1.28
N ARG A 66 14.81 -4.80 -1.02
CA ARG A 66 13.86 -4.31 -0.02
C ARG A 66 14.39 -4.43 1.40
N ASN A 67 15.07 -5.53 1.71
CA ASN A 67 15.72 -5.73 3.01
C ASN A 67 16.85 -4.71 3.24
N SER A 68 17.65 -4.42 2.22
CA SER A 68 18.67 -3.37 2.29
C SER A 68 18.05 -2.00 2.58
N PHE A 69 16.99 -1.63 1.85
CA PHE A 69 16.26 -0.38 2.06
C PHE A 69 15.64 -0.28 3.47
N ASN A 70 14.96 -1.33 3.94
CA ASN A 70 14.31 -1.35 5.25
C ASN A 70 15.34 -1.27 6.40
N LYS A 71 16.54 -1.84 6.26
CA LYS A 71 17.62 -1.67 7.24
C LYS A 71 18.02 -0.21 7.44
N GLY A 72 17.83 0.63 6.42
CA GLY A 72 18.03 2.08 6.49
C GLY A 72 16.90 2.87 7.14
N LEU A 73 15.76 2.24 7.48
CA LEU A 73 14.57 2.90 8.02
C LEU A 73 14.41 2.79 9.55
N ASN A 74 15.51 2.82 10.31
CA ASN A 74 15.43 2.86 11.76
C ASN A 74 15.26 4.30 12.28
N ASP A 75 14.01 4.77 12.32
CA ASP A 75 13.58 5.89 13.19
C ASP A 75 12.36 5.46 14.04
N PRO A 76 12.57 5.18 15.35
CA PRO A 76 11.52 4.79 16.29
C PRO A 76 10.48 5.88 16.59
N ASN A 77 10.65 7.12 16.13
CA ASN A 77 9.81 8.26 16.51
C ASN A 77 8.73 8.65 15.48
N SER A 78 8.33 7.76 14.57
CA SER A 78 7.32 8.11 13.55
C SER A 78 5.92 8.36 14.14
N ASP A 79 5.29 9.46 13.72
CA ASP A 79 3.95 9.87 14.17
C ASP A 79 2.82 8.92 13.74
N ALA A 80 3.07 8.01 12.79
CA ALA A 80 2.10 7.08 12.24
C ALA A 80 1.53 6.07 13.28
N VAL A 81 2.27 5.81 14.36
CA VAL A 81 1.83 4.89 15.44
C VAL A 81 0.77 5.55 16.35
N ARG A 82 0.70 6.89 16.38
CA ARG A 82 -0.12 7.66 17.33
C ARG A 82 -1.55 7.91 16.86
N GLU A 83 -1.82 7.87 15.55
CA GLU A 83 -3.11 8.26 14.98
C GLU A 83 -4.20 7.17 14.95
N LYS A 84 -4.03 6.06 15.68
CA LYS A 84 -5.04 5.00 15.86
C LYS A 84 -5.90 4.78 14.61
N TRP A 85 -5.23 4.36 13.53
CA TRP A 85 -5.77 3.87 12.26
C TRP A 85 -7.31 3.83 12.23
N GLN A 86 -7.94 4.79 11.55
CA GLN A 86 -9.40 4.90 11.51
C GLN A 86 -10.01 3.69 10.78
N LYS A 87 -10.46 2.69 11.54
CA LYS A 87 -11.09 1.44 11.06
C LYS A 87 -12.53 1.60 10.56
N LEU A 88 -12.98 2.81 10.26
CA LEU A 88 -14.38 3.08 9.90
C LEU A 88 -14.79 2.28 8.66
N TYR A 89 -13.97 2.26 7.62
CA TYR A 89 -14.16 1.43 6.43
C TYR A 89 -14.29 -0.06 6.76
N PHE A 90 -13.39 -0.62 7.58
CA PHE A 90 -13.44 -2.02 8.01
C PHE A 90 -14.72 -2.38 8.79
N ARG A 91 -15.31 -1.40 9.47
CA ARG A 91 -16.55 -1.57 10.23
C ARG A 91 -17.80 -1.37 9.38
N GLY A 92 -17.65 -1.04 8.09
CA GLY A 92 -18.77 -0.64 7.24
C GLY A 92 -19.45 0.64 7.74
N VAL A 93 -18.69 1.55 8.36
CA VAL A 93 -19.19 2.83 8.85
C VAL A 93 -18.53 3.92 8.02
N CYS A 94 -19.32 4.80 7.41
CA CYS A 94 -18.76 5.94 6.69
C CYS A 94 -18.17 6.96 7.66
N ARG A 95 -17.36 7.90 7.15
CA ARG A 95 -16.74 8.97 7.95
C ARG A 95 -17.71 9.85 8.76
N PHE A 96 -19.00 9.78 8.46
CA PHE A 96 -20.07 10.51 9.15
C PHE A 96 -20.84 9.66 10.17
N GLY A 97 -20.35 8.45 10.51
CA GLY A 97 -20.98 7.57 11.49
C GLY A 97 -22.21 6.81 10.98
N ARG A 98 -22.63 7.01 9.72
CA ARG A 98 -23.71 6.21 9.11
C ARG A 98 -23.21 4.84 8.70
N ASN A 99 -24.08 3.84 8.82
CA ASN A 99 -23.86 2.52 8.23
C ASN A 99 -23.62 2.65 6.73
N GLY A 100 -22.70 1.84 6.21
CA GLY A 100 -22.44 1.67 4.80
C GLY A 100 -23.58 0.94 4.09
N PRO A 101 -23.41 0.66 2.79
CA PRO A 101 -24.39 -0.10 2.01
C PRO A 101 -24.80 -1.41 2.68
N GLU A 102 -26.07 -1.81 2.55
CA GLU A 102 -26.58 -3.07 3.13
C GLU A 102 -25.81 -4.30 2.65
N ASP A 103 -25.29 -4.24 1.43
CA ASP A 103 -24.49 -5.29 0.81
C ASP A 103 -22.98 -5.16 1.11
N HIS A 104 -22.61 -4.40 2.14
CA HIS A 104 -21.24 -4.34 2.65
C HIS A 104 -20.82 -5.70 3.21
N ARG A 105 -19.72 -6.24 2.69
CA ARG A 105 -19.21 -7.57 3.06
C ARG A 105 -17.87 -7.45 3.74
N SER A 106 -17.76 -8.08 4.90
CA SER A 106 -16.50 -8.24 5.63
C SER A 106 -16.30 -9.72 5.93
N ARG A 107 -15.04 -10.13 6.15
CA ARG A 107 -14.68 -11.53 6.48
C ARG A 107 -15.24 -12.54 5.44
N LEU A 108 -14.95 -12.30 4.16
CA LEU A 108 -15.33 -13.22 3.08
C LEU A 108 -14.81 -14.64 3.38
N LYS A 109 -15.69 -15.64 3.25
CA LYS A 109 -15.32 -17.05 3.27
C LYS A 109 -15.08 -17.48 1.83
N LEU A 110 -13.82 -17.65 1.44
CA LEU A 110 -13.41 -18.05 0.09
C LEU A 110 -13.06 -19.55 0.06
N LYS A 111 -12.91 -20.10 -1.15
CA LYS A 111 -12.41 -21.47 -1.33
C LYS A 111 -11.02 -21.61 -0.67
N PRO A 112 -10.72 -22.76 -0.03
CA PRO A 112 -9.39 -23.01 0.51
C PRO A 112 -8.37 -23.18 -0.62
N PHE A 113 -7.09 -22.96 -0.32
CA PHE A 113 -6.01 -23.43 -1.18
C PHE A 113 -6.01 -24.96 -1.19
N GLY A 114 -5.82 -25.54 -2.37
CA GLY A 114 -5.60 -26.98 -2.55
C GLY A 114 -4.30 -27.46 -1.92
#